data_AF-A0A8A7K7D4-F1
#
_entry.id   AF-A0A8A7K7D4-F1
#
_cell.length_a   1.000
_cell.length_b   1.000
_cell.length_c   1.000
_cell.angle_alpha   90.00
_cell.angle_beta   90.00
_cell.angle_gamma   90.00
#
_symmetry.space_group_name_H-M   'P 1'
#
loop_
_entity.id
_entity.type
_entity.pdbx_description
1 polymer ?
#
loop_
_entity_poly.entity_id
_entity_poly.type
_entity_poly.pdbx_seq_one_letter_code
_entity_poly.pdbx_strand_id
1 'polypeptide(L)' 'MDADKQYIPGLDMRRMRLAHAYVPFQHYSEHYRPEQALMRGTLFPELWMPYRPGYRGYY' A
#
# COMPACT_ATOMS: atom_id res chain seq x y z
N MET A 1 -1.04 29.13 5.19
CA MET A 1 -0.54 27.96 5.91
C MET A 1 -1.29 26.74 5.42
N ASP A 2 -0.75 25.65 4.89
CA ASP A 2 0.49 25.29 4.20
C ASP A 2 0.24 23.81 3.84
N ALA A 3 0.24 23.44 2.56
CA ALA A 3 0.24 22.00 2.18
C ALA A 3 0.68 21.76 0.74
N ASP A 4 0.85 22.80 -0.08
CA ASP A 4 1.00 22.66 -1.53
C ASP A 4 2.44 22.69 -2.03
N LYS A 5 3.44 22.85 -1.16
CA LYS A 5 4.83 23.05 -1.60
C LYS A 5 5.85 22.20 -0.87
N GLN A 6 5.78 20.89 -1.13
CA GLN A 6 7.00 20.11 -1.20
C GLN A 6 7.18 19.68 -2.66
N TYR A 7 7.66 20.62 -3.48
CA TYR A 7 8.08 20.33 -4.86
C TYR A 7 9.32 19.46 -4.80
N ILE A 8 9.14 18.15 -4.98
CA ILE A 8 10.24 17.21 -5.21
C ILE A 8 10.48 17.20 -6.72
N PRO A 9 11.64 17.70 -7.22
CA PRO A 9 11.91 17.76 -8.64
C PRO A 9 11.83 16.37 -9.26
N GLY A 10 11.02 16.21 -10.31
CA GLY A 10 10.84 14.94 -11.04
C GLY A 10 9.70 14.05 -10.56
N LEU A 11 8.98 14.42 -9.50
CA LEU A 11 7.85 13.64 -8.99
C LEU A 11 6.52 14.12 -9.61
N ASP A 12 5.98 13.35 -10.57
CA ASP A 12 4.67 13.62 -11.16
C ASP A 12 3.56 13.29 -10.16
N MET A 13 3.04 14.31 -9.48
CA MET A 13 1.96 14.20 -8.50
C MET A 13 0.70 13.53 -9.07
N ARG A 14 0.46 13.57 -10.39
CA ARG A 14 -0.69 12.91 -11.03
C ARG A 14 -0.55 11.40 -11.10
N ARG A 15 0.67 10.87 -10.96
CA ARG A 15 0.96 9.41 -10.91
C ARG A 15 1.05 8.87 -9.49
N MET A 16 1.05 9.75 -8.49
CA MET A 16 1.12 9.33 -7.10
C MET A 16 -0.24 8.77 -6.67
N ARG A 17 -0.22 7.63 -5.98
CA ARG A 17 -1.41 7.05 -5.34
C ARG A 17 -1.43 7.53 -3.89
N LEU A 18 -2.60 7.89 -3.37
CA LEU A 18 -2.77 8.17 -1.94
C LEU A 18 -2.37 6.94 -1.13
N ALA A 19 -1.68 7.15 -0.01
CA ALA A 19 -1.37 6.09 0.93
C ALA A 19 -2.67 5.62 1.60
N HIS A 20 -2.98 4.33 1.51
CA HIS A 20 -4.07 3.70 2.24
C HIS A 20 -3.49 2.67 3.22
N ALA A 21 -4.00 2.65 4.46
CA ALA A 21 -3.67 1.63 5.45
C ALA A 21 -4.86 0.68 5.61
N TYR A 22 -4.68 -0.58 5.19
CA TYR A 22 -5.64 -1.65 5.42
C TYR A 22 -5.15 -2.51 6.58
N VAL A 23 -5.89 -2.53 7.68
CA VAL A 23 -5.50 -3.25 8.91
C VAL A 23 -6.59 -4.28 9.29
N PRO A 24 -6.67 -5.44 8.63
CA PRO A 24 -7.56 -6.51 9.05
C PRO A 24 -6.97 -7.28 10.25
N PHE A 25 -7.79 -8.08 10.93
CA PHE A 25 -7.32 -9.04 11.93
C PHE A 25 -6.38 -10.05 11.28
N GLN A 26 -5.17 -10.22 11.83
CA GLN A 26 -4.15 -11.11 11.29
C GLN A 26 -4.20 -12.45 12.01
N HIS A 27 -4.50 -13.52 11.29
CA HIS A 27 -4.31 -14.89 11.77
C HIS A 27 -2.93 -15.37 11.35
N TYR A 28 -2.14 -15.92 12.28
CA TYR A 28 -0.83 -16.47 11.96
C TYR A 28 -0.99 -17.74 11.11
N SER A 29 -0.91 -17.57 9.79
CA SER A 29 -1.18 -18.61 8.81
C SER A 29 -0.07 -18.63 7.74
N GLU A 30 -0.41 -18.74 6.46
CA GLU A 30 0.57 -18.72 5.37
C GLU A 30 1.30 -17.38 5.33
N HIS A 31 2.63 -17.41 5.31
CA HIS A 31 3.45 -16.21 5.34
C HIS A 31 4.60 -16.26 4.33
N TYR A 32 5.03 -15.09 3.88
CA TYR A 32 6.22 -14.99 3.04
C TYR A 32 7.49 -15.40 3.78
N ARG A 33 8.49 -15.87 3.02
CA ARG A 33 9.85 -15.99 3.54
C ARG A 33 10.41 -14.59 3.85
N PRO A 34 11.37 -14.44 4.78
CA PRO A 34 11.89 -13.14 5.20
C PRO A 34 12.35 -12.23 4.05
N GLU A 35 13.02 -12.79 3.03
CA GLU A 35 13.50 -12.00 1.88
C GLU A 35 12.33 -11.39 1.08
N GLN A 36 11.27 -12.18 0.89
CA GLN A 36 10.06 -11.75 0.17
C GLN A 36 9.24 -10.76 1.00
N ALA A 37 9.13 -10.99 2.31
CA ALA A 37 8.41 -10.11 3.21
C ALA A 37 9.04 -8.71 3.26
N LEU A 38 10.37 -8.63 3.30
CA LEU A 38 11.12 -7.38 3.26
C LEU A 38 10.89 -6.62 1.95
N MET A 39 10.92 -7.32 0.82
CA MET A 39 10.66 -6.71 -0.49
C MET A 39 9.22 -6.20 -0.63
N ARG A 40 8.24 -6.89 -0.03
CA ARG A 40 6.81 -6.56 -0.14
C ARG A 40 6.32 -5.58 0.92
N GLY A 41 7.06 -5.40 2.02
CA GLY A 41 6.66 -4.57 3.15
C GLY A 41 5.57 -5.20 4.04
N THR A 42 5.32 -6.50 3.89
CA THR A 42 4.35 -7.26 4.69
C THR A 42 4.77 -8.72 4.79
N LEU A 43 4.54 -9.34 5.95
CA LEU A 43 4.71 -10.78 6.15
C LEU A 43 3.57 -11.60 5.53
N PHE A 44 2.39 -10.99 5.46
CA PHE A 44 1.11 -11.62 5.15
C PHE A 44 0.74 -11.42 3.67
N PRO A 45 0.56 -12.50 2.89
CA PRO A 45 0.18 -12.44 1.48
C PRO A 45 -1.09 -11.65 1.19
N GLU A 46 -2.11 -11.76 2.04
CA GLU A 46 -3.40 -11.09 1.94
C GLU A 46 -3.29 -9.55 2.02
N LEU A 47 -2.21 -9.03 2.63
CA LEU A 47 -1.96 -7.60 2.74
C LEU A 47 -1.12 -7.05 1.58
N TRP A 48 -0.59 -7.90 0.72
CA TRP A 48 0.21 -7.44 -0.40
C TRP A 48 -0.72 -6.97 -1.53
N MET A 49 -0.82 -5.64 -1.70
CA MET A 49 -1.66 -5.00 -2.72
C MET A 49 -3.12 -5.48 -2.74
N PRO A 50 -3.88 -5.35 -1.62
CA PRO A 50 -5.24 -5.88 -1.52
C PRO A 50 -6.23 -5.20 -2.49
N TYR A 51 -5.89 -4.00 -2.97
CA TYR A 51 -6.72 -3.24 -3.90
C TYR A 51 -6.56 -3.75 -5.34
N ARG A 52 -7.50 -4.57 -5.80
CA ARG A 52 -7.60 -4.98 -7.21
C ARG A 52 -8.10 -3.79 -8.07
N PRO A 53 -7.48 -3.49 -9.22
CA PRO A 53 -7.97 -2.47 -10.14
C PRO A 53 -9.39 -2.82 -10.60
N GLY A 54 -10.35 -1.92 -10.41
CA GLY A 54 -11.74 -2.10 -10.84
C GLY A 54 -12.76 -2.41 -9.74
N TYR A 55 -12.32 -2.71 -8.51
CA TYR A 55 -13.23 -2.73 -7.36
C TYR A 55 -13.49 -1.28 -6.91
N ARG A 56 -14.45 -0.62 -7.58
CA ARG A 56 -15.15 0.55 -7.03
C ARG A 56 -15.92 0.04 -5.82
N GLY A 57 -15.32 0.14 -4.64
CA GLY A 57 -16.00 -0.08 -3.37
C GLY A 57 -17.13 0.93 -3.24
N TYR A 58 -18.36 0.49 -3.52
CA TYR A 58 -19.54 1.11 -2.95
C TYR A 58 -19.58 0.66 -1.48
N TYR A 59 -19.22 1.58 -0.60
CA TYR A 59 -19.71 1.63 0.77
C TYR A 59 -20.73 2.77 0.82
#